data_AF-A0A966U0W3-F1
#
_entry.id   AF-A0A966U0W3-F1
#
_cell.length_a   1.000
_cell.length_b   1.000
_cell.length_c   1.000
_cell.angle_alpha   90.00
_cell.angle_beta   90.00
_cell.angle_gamma   90.00
#
_symmetry.space_group_name_H-M   'P 1'
#
loop_
_entity.id
_entity.type
_entity.pdbx_description
1 polymer ?
#
loop_
_entity_poly.entity_id
_entity_poly.type
_entity_poly.pdbx_seq_one_letter_code
_entity_poly.pdbx_strand_id
1 'polypeptide(L)' 'MIKELANNYKKSTDELLDLVDSLGKDQLDENVGDGWTPRQVIHHLADSEAQSYARLRRLIAEPG' A
#
# COMPACT_ATOMS: atom_id res chain seq x y z
N MET A 1 -18.08 -13.23 0.00
CA MET A 1 -17.50 -12.50 -1.14
C MET A 1 -17.11 -11.06 -0.80
N ILE A 2 -17.95 -10.00 -0.88
CA ILE A 2 -17.47 -8.61 -0.68
C ILE A 2 -16.85 -8.37 0.71
N LYS A 3 -17.52 -8.83 1.79
CA LYS A 3 -16.99 -8.71 3.15
C LYS A 3 -15.65 -9.43 3.35
N GLU A 4 -15.51 -10.58 2.69
CA GLU A 4 -14.29 -11.38 2.75
C GLU A 4 -13.14 -10.71 2.00
N LEU A 5 -13.40 -10.15 0.82
CA LEU A 5 -12.43 -9.34 0.08
C LEU A 5 -11.97 -8.12 0.91
N ALA A 6 -12.91 -7.42 1.54
CA ALA A 6 -12.58 -6.29 2.42
C ALA A 6 -11.73 -6.72 3.63
N ASN A 7 -12.07 -7.86 4.25
CA ASN A 7 -11.29 -8.39 5.37
C ASN A 7 -9.88 -8.80 4.93
N ASN A 8 -9.74 -9.47 3.79
CA ASN A 8 -8.44 -9.88 3.26
C ASN A 8 -7.59 -8.66 2.90
N TYR A 9 -8.18 -7.65 2.26
CA TYR A 9 -7.51 -6.40 1.94
C TYR A 9 -7.02 -5.67 3.20
N LYS A 10 -7.87 -5.56 4.23
CA LYS A 10 -7.47 -4.99 5.53
C LYS A 10 -6.32 -5.79 6.14
N LYS A 11 -6.44 -7.12 6.19
CA LYS A 11 -5.41 -8.00 6.76
C LYS A 11 -4.06 -7.81 6.07
N SER A 12 -4.02 -7.81 4.74
CA SER A 12 -2.77 -7.59 4.00
C SER A 12 -2.19 -6.20 4.21
N THR A 13 -3.04 -5.18 4.40
CA THR A 13 -2.59 -3.83 4.75
C THR A 13 -1.98 -3.81 6.15
N ASP A 14 -2.62 -4.43 7.13
CA ASP A 14 -2.10 -4.53 8.50
C ASP A 14 -0.75 -5.26 8.52
N GLU A 15 -0.64 -6.41 7.84
CA GLU A 15 0.61 -7.18 7.73
C GLU A 15 1.75 -6.37 7.09
N LEU A 16 1.44 -5.54 6.10
CA LEU A 16 2.42 -4.64 5.51
C LEU A 16 2.86 -3.56 6.49
N LEU A 17 1.92 -2.93 7.20
CA LEU A 17 2.25 -1.88 8.17
C LEU A 17 3.12 -2.43 9.30
N ASP A 18 2.78 -3.60 9.83
CA ASP A 18 3.59 -4.29 10.84
C ASP A 18 5.01 -4.59 10.34
N LEU A 19 5.14 -5.03 9.08
CA LEU A 19 6.44 -5.26 8.46
C LEU A 19 7.24 -3.94 8.32
N VAL A 20 6.62 -2.88 7.81
CA VAL A 20 7.26 -1.56 7.62
C VAL A 20 7.75 -0.99 8.94
N ASP A 21 6.95 -1.10 10.00
CA ASP A 21 7.31 -0.64 11.35
C ASP A 21 8.48 -1.42 11.96
N SER A 22 8.72 -2.65 11.49
CA SER A 22 9.85 -3.49 11.93
C SER A 22 11.17 -3.20 11.21
N LEU A 23 11.16 -2.42 10.11
CA LEU A 23 12.35 -2.20 9.28
C LEU A 23 13.28 -1.12 9.86
N GLY A 24 14.57 -1.43 9.86
CA GLY A 24 15.64 -0.44 10.02
C GLY A 24 15.76 0.47 8.79
N LYS A 25 16.29 1.69 8.98
CA LYS A 25 16.45 2.66 7.88
C LYS A 25 17.39 2.18 6.78
N ASP A 26 18.43 1.46 7.17
CA ASP A 26 19.42 0.80 6.34
C ASP A 26 18.81 -0.31 5.47
N GLN A 27 17.82 -1.02 5.98
CA GLN A 27 17.13 -2.09 5.24
C GLN A 27 16.22 -1.54 4.13
N LEU A 28 15.82 -0.26 4.21
CA LEU A 28 14.92 0.34 3.23
C LEU A 28 15.52 0.42 1.81
N ASP A 29 16.85 0.41 1.72
CA ASP A 29 17.60 0.57 0.47
C ASP A 29 18.24 -0.74 0.00
N GLU A 30 17.99 -1.86 0.68
CA GLU A 30 18.40 -3.19 0.23
C GLU A 30 17.52 -3.65 -0.93
N ASN A 31 18.10 -4.31 -1.93
CA ASN A 31 17.35 -4.99 -2.97
C ASN A 31 17.90 -6.39 -3.25
N VAL A 32 17.05 -7.25 -3.80
CA VAL A 32 17.43 -8.60 -4.25
C VAL A 32 17.55 -8.55 -5.76
N GLY A 33 18.79 -8.53 -6.26
CA GLY A 33 19.08 -8.45 -7.70
C GLY A 33 18.51 -7.17 -8.32
N ASP A 34 17.75 -7.32 -9.40
CA ASP A 34 17.09 -6.20 -10.10
C ASP A 34 15.70 -5.86 -9.53
N GLY A 35 15.36 -6.38 -8.35
CA GLY A 35 14.09 -6.12 -7.67
C GLY A 35 13.99 -4.71 -7.08
N TRP A 36 12.78 -4.34 -6.66
CA TRP A 36 12.53 -3.09 -5.95
C TRP A 36 13.04 -3.15 -4.51
N THR A 37 13.56 -2.02 -4.04
CA THR A 37 13.86 -1.81 -2.62
C THR A 37 12.56 -1.72 -1.80
N PRO A 38 12.57 -2.03 -0.49
CA PRO A 38 11.43 -1.79 0.38
C PRO A 38 10.91 -0.35 0.30
N ARG A 39 11.80 0.65 0.22
CA ARG A 39 11.43 2.06 0.04
C ARG A 39 10.56 2.28 -1.20
N GLN A 40 10.95 1.70 -2.33
CA GLN A 40 10.20 1.82 -3.59
C GLN A 40 8.84 1.13 -3.50
N VAL A 41 8.78 -0.07 -2.92
CA VAL A 41 7.50 -0.79 -2.73
C VAL A 41 6.55 0.04 -1.86
N ILE A 42 7.02 0.53 -0.71
CA ILE A 42 6.23 1.36 0.21
C ILE A 42 5.71 2.61 -0.49
N HIS A 43 6.60 3.31 -1.21
CA HIS A 43 6.23 4.54 -1.93
C HIS A 43 5.16 4.28 -3.00
N HIS A 44 5.37 3.28 -3.85
CA HIS A 44 4.45 2.98 -4.94
C HIS A 44 3.11 2.45 -4.43
N LEU A 45 3.08 1.68 -3.35
CA LEU A 45 1.82 1.24 -2.78
C LEU A 45 1.05 2.42 -2.16
N ALA A 46 1.72 3.29 -1.39
CA ALA A 46 1.09 4.46 -0.80
C ALA A 46 0.51 5.40 -1.88
N ASP A 47 1.23 5.62 -2.99
CA ASP A 47 0.72 6.39 -4.12
C ASP A 47 -0.49 5.70 -4.78
N SER A 48 -0.41 4.40 -5.06
CA SER A 48 -1.53 3.63 -5.62
C SER A 48 -2.80 3.74 -4.77
N GLU A 49 -2.66 3.68 -3.44
CA GLU A 49 -3.77 3.82 -2.50
C GLU A 49 -4.35 5.23 -2.49
N ALA A 50 -3.49 6.25 -2.45
CA ALA A 50 -3.92 7.65 -2.53
C ALA A 50 -4.67 7.94 -3.85
N GLN A 51 -4.19 7.41 -4.97
CA GLN A 51 -4.87 7.51 -6.27
C GLN A 51 -6.21 6.78 -6.28
N SER A 52 -6.29 5.59 -5.67
CA SER A 52 -7.53 4.81 -5.58
C SER A 52 -8.57 5.52 -4.73
N TYR A 53 -8.18 6.08 -3.59
CA TYR A 53 -9.02 6.96 -2.78
C TYR A 53 -9.51 8.17 -3.57
N ALA A 54 -8.63 8.87 -4.29
CA ALA A 54 -9.01 10.04 -5.07
C ALA A 54 -10.04 9.71 -6.15
N ARG A 55 -9.91 8.56 -6.84
CA ARG A 55 -10.90 8.08 -7.82
C ARG A 55 -12.24 7.76 -7.17
N LEU A 56 -12.23 7.07 -6.02
CA LEU A 56 -13.45 6.74 -5.29
C LEU A 56 -14.15 8.01 -4.79
N ARG A 57 -13.41 8.96 -4.22
CA ARG A 57 -13.93 10.25 -3.77
C ARG A 57 -14.60 11.01 -4.92
N ARG A 58 -13.93 11.10 -6.06
CA ARG A 58 -14.51 11.69 -7.29
C ARG A 58 -15.82 11.05 -7.67
N LEU A 59 -15.87 9.71 -7.71
CA LEU A 59 -17.05 8.97 -8.12
C LEU A 59 -18.27 9.19 -7.20
N ILE A 60 -18.06 9.31 -5.89
CA ILE A 60 -19.16 9.31 -4.91
C ILE A 60 -19.50 10.70 -4.35
N ALA A 61 -18.59 11.67 -4.43
CA ALA A 61 -18.68 12.93 -3.69
C ALA A 61 -18.40 14.19 -4.52
N GLU A 62 -17.91 14.08 -5.76
CA GLU A 62 -17.67 15.25 -6.60
C GLU A 62 -18.77 15.36 -7.68
N PRO A 63 -19.34 16.57 -7.92
CA PRO A 63 -20.30 16.76 -9.01
C PRO A 63 -19.66 16.45 -10.36
N GLY A 64 -20.43 15.79 -11.24
CA GLY A 64 -20.02 15.54 -12.63
C GLY A 64 -19.95 16.79 -13.48
#